data_AF-A0A8S0FUN0-F1
#
_entry.id   AF-A0A8S0FUN0-F1
#
_cell.length_a   1.000
_cell.length_b   1.000
_cell.length_c   1.000
_cell.angle_alpha   90.00
_cell.angle_beta   90.00
_cell.angle_gamma   90.00
#
_symmetry.space_group_name_H-M   'P 1'
#
loop_
_entity.id
_entity.type
_entity.pdbx_description
1 polymer ?
#
loop_
_entity_poly.entity_id
_entity_poly.type
_entity_poly.pdbx_seq_one_letter_code
_entity_poly.pdbx_strand_id
1 'polypeptide(L)' 'MKYNNVIFLGLCLGLTTYSALSADSVIKISGRVLDYGCTVSSDSLNFTVDLQKNSIS' A
#
# COMPACT_ATOMS: atom_id res chain seq x y z
N MET A 1 1.37 37.10 18.43
CA MET A 1 0.53 35.91 18.72
C MET A 1 -0.22 35.36 17.49
N LYS A 2 -0.75 36.18 16.57
CA LYS A 2 -1.63 35.72 15.47
C LYS A 2 -0.96 34.79 14.43
N TYR A 3 0.33 34.98 14.13
CA TYR A 3 1.06 34.17 13.15
C TYR A 3 1.47 32.78 13.66
N ASN A 4 1.64 32.61 14.97
CA ASN A 4 2.13 31.35 15.55
C ASN A 4 1.09 30.22 15.38
N ASN A 5 -0.20 30.55 15.51
CA ASN A 5 -1.30 29.62 15.27
C ASN A 5 -1.41 29.21 13.79
N VAL A 6 -1.07 30.11 12.86
CA VAL A 6 -1.11 29.82 11.43
C VAL A 6 0.03 28.88 11.04
N ILE A 7 1.23 29.09 11.59
CA ILE A 7 2.37 28.19 11.37
C ILE A 7 2.11 26.80 11.96
N PHE A 8 1.57 26.74 13.19
CA PHE A 8 1.24 25.47 13.83
C PHE A 8 0.17 24.69 13.06
N LEU A 9 -0.88 25.38 12.59
CA LEU A 9 -1.91 24.78 11.76
C LEU A 9 -1.35 24.27 10.42
N GLY A 10 -0.49 25.05 9.77
CA GLY A 10 0.20 24.65 8.55
C GLY A 10 1.11 23.44 8.74
N LEU A 11 1.81 23.36 9.88
CA LEU A 11 2.66 22.23 10.22
C LEU A 11 1.84 20.97 10.49
N CYS A 12 0.74 21.07 11.25
CA CYS A 12 -0.18 19.94 11.48
C CYS A 12 -0.77 19.42 10.17
N LEU A 13 -1.25 20.32 9.30
CA LEU A 13 -1.80 19.94 8.00
C LEU A 13 -0.74 19.28 7.11
N GLY A 14 0.48 19.82 7.07
CA GLY A 14 1.60 19.24 6.32
C GLY A 14 2.08 17.89 6.85
N LEU A 15 2.00 17.66 8.17
CA LEU A 15 2.33 16.36 8.75
C LEU A 15 1.24 15.32 8.45
N THR A 16 -0.04 15.71 8.54
CA THR A 16 -1.16 14.81 8.25
C THR A 16 -1.24 14.37 6.80
N THR A 17 -0.81 15.22 5.84
CA THR A 17 -0.75 14.84 4.43
C THR A 17 0.41 13.91 4.11
N TYR A 18 1.54 14.02 4.82
CA TYR A 18 2.67 13.10 4.65
C TYR A 18 2.35 11.68 5.13
N SER A 19 1.64 11.56 6.26
CA SER A 19 1.24 10.27 6.83
C SER A 19 0.13 9.55 6.04
N ALA A 20 -0.62 10.27 5.21
CA ALA A 20 -1.76 9.73 4.46
C ALA A 20 -1.38 9.20 3.06
N LEU A 21 -0.11 9.26 2.67
CA LEU A 21 0.36 8.94 1.32
C LEU A 21 1.41 7.82 1.30
N SER A 22 1.31 6.80 2.16
CA SER A 22 1.78 5.47 1.75
C SER A 22 0.63 4.83 0.97
N ALA A 23 0.70 4.90 -0.36
CA ALA A 23 -0.29 4.23 -1.19
C ALA A 23 -0.23 2.72 -0.89
N ASP A 24 -1.31 2.16 -0.31
CA ASP A 24 -1.54 0.72 -0.18
C ASP A 24 -1.37 0.09 -1.55
N SER A 25 -0.15 -0.39 -1.80
CA SER A 25 0.27 -0.86 -3.10
C SER A 25 -0.02 -2.33 -3.16
N VAL A 26 -1.15 -2.64 -3.79
CA VAL A 26 -1.66 -4.00 -3.92
C VAL A 26 -1.47 -4.46 -5.36
N ILE A 27 -0.75 -5.55 -5.55
CA ILE A 27 -0.58 -6.18 -6.87
C ILE A 27 -1.55 -7.37 -6.95
N LYS A 28 -2.48 -7.31 -7.90
CA LYS A 28 -3.40 -8.42 -8.18
C LYS A 28 -2.93 -9.19 -9.40
N ILE A 29 -2.74 -10.50 -9.24
CA ILE A 29 -2.32 -11.42 -10.30
C ILE A 29 -3.47 -12.37 -10.59
N SER A 30 -3.88 -12.42 -11.86
CA SER A 30 -4.94 -13.29 -12.36
C SER A 30 -4.62 -13.70 -13.79
N GLY A 31 -4.93 -14.94 -14.16
CA GLY A 31 -4.75 -15.40 -15.54
C GLY A 31 -4.76 -16.92 -15.66
N ARG A 32 -4.51 -17.40 -16.87
CA ARG A 32 -4.29 -18.84 -17.12
C ARG A 32 -2.81 -19.15 -16.88
N VAL A 33 -2.54 -20.05 -15.94
CA VAL A 33 -1.20 -20.60 -15.71
C VAL A 33 -1.02 -21.82 -16.63
N LEU A 34 0.11 -21.87 -17.34
CA LEU A 34 0.51 -23.06 -18.09
C LEU A 34 1.30 -23.97 -17.15
N ASP A 35 0.79 -25.17 -16.90
CA ASP A 35 1.27 -26.04 -15.83
C ASP A 35 2.33 -27.07 -16.25
N TYR A 36 2.50 -27.31 -17.56
CA TYR A 36 3.52 -28.19 -18.17
C TYR A 36 3.77 -29.51 -17.42
N GLY A 37 2.72 -30.13 -16.89
CA GLY A 37 2.80 -31.42 -16.16
C GLY A 37 2.98 -31.31 -14.64
N CYS A 38 2.96 -30.11 -14.08
CA CYS A 38 2.96 -29.85 -12.64
C CYS A 38 1.54 -29.59 -12.13
N THR A 39 1.29 -29.85 -10.83
CA THR A 39 0.05 -29.37 -10.19
C THR A 39 0.24 -27.94 -9.73
N VAL A 40 -0.53 -27.00 -10.29
CA VAL A 40 -0.56 -25.60 -9.83
C VAL A 40 -1.52 -25.48 -8.66
N SER A 41 -1.05 -24.88 -7.56
CA SER A 41 -1.91 -24.61 -6.40
C SER A 41 -3.07 -23.70 -6.79
N SER A 42 -4.28 -24.02 -6.32
CA SER A 42 -5.47 -23.18 -6.50
C SER A 42 -5.24 -21.75 -6.00
N ASP A 43 -4.44 -21.60 -4.95
CA ASP A 43 -4.12 -20.30 -4.33
C ASP A 43 -3.23 -19.43 -5.21
N SER A 44 -2.55 -20.01 -6.21
CA SER A 44 -1.64 -19.30 -7.11
C SER A 44 -2.30 -18.87 -8.43
N LEU A 45 -3.55 -19.25 -8.67
CA LEU A 45 -4.26 -18.92 -9.91
C LEU A 45 -4.80 -17.48 -9.90
N ASN A 46 -5.20 -17.00 -8.72
CA ASN A 46 -5.71 -15.65 -8.50
C ASN A 46 -5.32 -15.19 -7.09
N PHE A 47 -4.26 -14.39 -6.99
CA PHE A 47 -3.78 -13.93 -5.70
C PHE A 47 -3.43 -12.45 -5.71
N THR A 48 -3.37 -11.92 -4.50
CA THR A 48 -3.11 -10.53 -4.24
C THR A 48 -1.90 -10.43 -3.34
N VAL A 49 -0.95 -9.59 -3.73
CA VAL A 49 0.25 -9.27 -2.95
C VAL A 49 0.08 -7.89 -2.37
N ASP A 50 0.03 -7.82 -1.04
CA ASP A 50 0.04 -6.56 -0.28
C ASP A 50 1.50 -6.23 0.08
N LEU A 51 1.98 -5.10 -0.43
CA LEU A 51 3.37 -4.65 -0.24
C LEU A 51 3.59 -3.95 1.11
N GLN A 52 2.53 -3.55 1.83
CA GLN A 52 2.64 -2.89 3.13
C GLN A 52 2.49 -3.86 4.31
N LYS A 53 1.91 -5.05 4.08
CA LYS A 53 1.69 -6.05 5.14
C LYS A 53 2.95 -6.47 5.92
N ASN A 54 4.14 -6.26 5.34
CA ASN A 54 5.42 -6.56 5.98
C ASN A 54 6.39 -5.36 6.05
N SER A 55 5.94 -4.15 5.68
CA SER A 55 6.73 -2.95 5.92
C SER A 55 6.65 -2.62 7.40
N ILE A 56 7.63 -3.09 8.16
CA ILE A 56 7.83 -2.67 9.55
C ILE A 56 8.19 -1.19 9.49
N SER A 57 7.32 -0.34 10.04
CA SER A 57 7.63 1.07 10.27
C SER A 57 8.62 1.24 11.42
#